data_AF-A0A528IXT0-F1
#
_entry.id   AF-A0A528IXT0-F1
#
_cell.length_a   1.000
_cell.length_b   1.000
_cell.length_c   1.000
_cell.angle_alpha   90.00
_cell.angle_beta   90.00
_cell.angle_gamma   90.00
#
_symmetry.space_group_name_H-M   'P 1'
#
loop_
_entity.id
_entity.type
_entity.pdbx_description
1 polymer ?
#
loop_
_entity_poly.entity_id
_entity_poly.type
_entity_poly.pdbx_seq_one_letter_code
_entity_poly.pdbx_strand_id
1 'polypeptide(L)'
;MDRFRPKYVTFDCHGTLINFQMAEAAMDLFGHLLDGPRMDEFVKNFQGYRLDEVMQDWKPYADVVHNALERTCRRNSVAFRAEDAETI
;
A
#
# COMPACT_ATOMS: atom_id res chain seq x y z
N MET A 1 -15.00 2.37 -44.95
CA MET A 1 -13.93 2.60 -43.95
C MET A 1 -13.98 1.46 -42.97
N ASP A 2 -12.93 0.66 -42.90
CA ASP A 2 -12.87 -0.44 -41.94
C ASP A 2 -12.62 0.14 -40.54
N ARG A 3 -13.50 -0.18 -39.58
CA ARG A 3 -13.43 0.38 -38.23
C ARG A 3 -12.33 -0.34 -37.46
N PHE A 4 -11.35 0.41 -36.95
CA PHE A 4 -10.28 -0.15 -36.12
C PHE A 4 -10.85 -1.00 -34.97
N ARG A 5 -10.37 -2.25 -34.86
CA ARG A 5 -10.76 -3.19 -33.80
C ARG A 5 -9.51 -3.83 -33.20
N PRO A 6 -9.10 -3.44 -31.98
CA PRO A 6 -7.92 -4.02 -31.35
C PRO A 6 -8.11 -5.51 -31.04
N LYS A 7 -7.02 -6.27 -31.16
CA LYS A 7 -7.00 -7.71 -30.84
C LYS A 7 -6.94 -7.99 -29.34
N TYR A 8 -6.25 -7.13 -28.60
CA TYR A 8 -6.11 -7.21 -27.15
C TYR A 8 -6.23 -5.81 -26.56
N VAL A 9 -6.78 -5.74 -25.35
CA VAL A 9 -6.80 -4.55 -24.51
C VAL A 9 -6.35 -5.01 -23.12
N THR A 10 -5.25 -4.46 -22.64
CA THR A 10 -4.72 -4.73 -21.30
C THR A 10 -4.98 -3.53 -20.41
N PHE A 11 -5.32 -3.80 -19.16
CA PHE A 11 -5.50 -2.78 -18.14
C PHE A 11 -4.50 -3.03 -17.04
N ASP A 12 -3.97 -1.94 -16.49
CA ASP A 12 -3.27 -2.02 -15.22
C ASP A 12 -4.26 -2.43 -14.11
N CYS A 13 -3.76 -2.96 -13.00
CA CYS A 13 -4.63 -3.40 -11.92
C CYS A 13 -4.96 -2.23 -10.96
N HIS A 14 -3.94 -1.69 -10.30
CA HIS A 14 -4.08 -0.77 -9.18
C HIS A 14 -4.45 0.65 -9.65
N GLY A 15 -5.63 1.14 -9.25
CA GLY A 15 -6.12 2.45 -9.68
C GLY A 15 -6.69 2.48 -11.10
N THR A 16 -6.74 1.33 -11.79
CA THR A 16 -7.39 1.17 -13.10
C THR A 16 -8.53 0.16 -13.03
N LEU A 17 -8.26 -1.11 -12.67
CA LEU A 17 -9.29 -2.14 -12.49
C LEU A 17 -9.84 -2.20 -11.07
N ILE A 18 -9.02 -1.88 -10.07
CA ILE A 18 -9.42 -1.87 -8.66
C ILE A 18 -9.16 -0.50 -8.02
N ASN A 19 -10.04 -0.12 -7.09
CA ASN A 19 -9.79 1.03 -6.22
C ASN A 19 -8.74 0.63 -5.17
N PHE A 20 -7.51 1.10 -5.31
CA PHE A 20 -6.39 0.64 -4.51
C PHE A 20 -6.21 1.47 -3.22
N GLN A 21 -6.97 1.10 -2.19
CA GLN A 21 -7.23 1.90 -0.97
C GLN A 21 -6.29 1.59 0.20
N MET A 22 -4.99 1.72 -0.02
CA MET A 22 -3.98 1.37 0.99
C MET A 22 -3.96 2.29 2.21
N ALA A 23 -4.42 3.54 2.05
CA ALA A 23 -4.52 4.48 3.18
C ALA A 23 -5.70 4.08 4.07
N GLU A 24 -6.84 3.75 3.47
CA GLU A 24 -8.04 3.32 4.16
C GLU A 24 -7.84 1.99 4.86
N ALA A 25 -7.21 1.01 4.21
CA ALA A 25 -6.86 -0.26 4.86
C ALA A 25 -5.94 -0.04 6.08
N ALA A 26 -4.97 0.89 5.99
CA ALA A 26 -4.14 1.26 7.14
C ALA A 26 -4.96 1.94 8.26
N MET A 27 -5.92 2.79 7.91
CA MET A 27 -6.82 3.43 8.89
C MET A 27 -7.73 2.42 9.58
N ASP A 28 -8.25 1.43 8.85
CA ASP A 28 -9.08 0.37 9.41
C ASP A 28 -8.29 -0.49 10.42
N LEU A 29 -7.02 -0.81 10.10
CA LEU A 29 -6.15 -1.60 10.97
C LEU A 29 -5.65 -0.82 12.18
N PHE A 30 -5.17 0.42 11.99
CA PHE A 30 -4.42 1.15 13.02
C PHE A 30 -5.13 2.37 13.60
N GLY A 31 -6.26 2.81 13.03
CA GLY A 31 -6.98 4.00 13.46
C GLY A 31 -7.52 3.94 14.89
N HIS A 32 -7.67 2.75 15.45
CA HIS A 32 -8.05 2.57 16.86
C HIS A 32 -6.86 2.77 17.85
N LEU A 33 -5.62 2.80 17.34
CA LEU A 33 -4.39 2.98 18.13
C LEU A 33 -3.82 4.40 18.04
N LEU A 34 -4.23 5.16 17.03
CA LEU A 34 -3.69 6.47 16.68
C LEU A 34 -4.78 7.53 16.69
N ASP A 35 -4.48 8.71 17.23
CA ASP A 35 -5.33 9.88 17.05
C ASP A 35 -5.16 10.43 15.62
N GLY A 36 -6.10 11.28 15.19
CA GLY A 36 -6.17 11.77 13.80
C GLY A 36 -4.82 12.26 13.24
N PRO A 37 -4.11 13.19 13.92
CA PRO A 37 -2.83 13.67 13.42
C PRO A 37 -1.74 12.60 13.29
N ARG A 38 -1.68 11.63 14.23
CA ARG A 38 -0.72 10.52 14.14
C ARG A 38 -1.12 9.52 13.06
N MET A 39 -2.41 9.33 12.81
CA MET A 39 -2.89 8.48 11.72
C MET A 39 -2.54 9.09 10.36
N ASP A 40 -2.71 10.40 10.19
CA ASP A 40 -2.31 11.12 8.97
C ASP A 40 -0.79 10.99 8.72
N GLU A 41 0.02 11.13 9.78
CA GLU A 41 1.46 10.92 9.70
C GLU A 41 1.82 9.45 9.37
N PHE A 42 1.09 8.49 9.95
CA PHE A 42 1.27 7.07 9.66
C PHE A 42 1.01 6.75 8.18
N VAL A 43 -0.11 7.23 7.62
CA VAL A 43 -0.42 7.05 6.19
C VAL A 43 0.66 7.66 5.30
N LYS A 44 1.14 8.86 5.63
CA LYS A 44 2.21 9.52 4.89
C LYS A 44 3.52 8.73 4.94
N ASN A 45 3.88 8.21 6.11
CA ASN A 45 5.05 7.36 6.29
C ASN A 45 4.91 6.06 5.49
N PHE A 46 3.73 5.44 5.50
CA PHE A 46 3.47 4.21 4.75
C PHE A 46 3.55 4.41 3.24
N GLN A 47 3.02 5.53 2.72
CA GLN A 47 3.20 5.90 1.32
C GLN A 47 4.69 6.07 0.97
N GLY A 48 5.45 6.78 1.82
CA GLY A 48 6.89 7.00 1.62
C GLY A 48 7.70 5.71 1.62
N TYR A 49 7.45 4.81 2.58
CA TYR A 49 8.18 3.55 2.65
C TYR A 49 7.82 2.57 1.54
N ARG A 50 6.58 2.56 1.03
CA ARG A 50 6.26 1.78 -0.17
C ARG A 50 7.05 2.25 -1.40
N LEU A 51 7.19 3.57 -1.56
CA LEU A 51 8.02 4.13 -2.63
C LEU A 51 9.49 3.75 -2.46
N ASP A 52 10.01 3.83 -1.23
CA ASP A 52 11.41 3.45 -0.94
C ASP A 52 11.68 1.96 -1.21
N GLU A 53 10.77 1.07 -0.82
CA GLU A 53 10.91 -0.39 -1.02
C GLU A 53 10.95 -0.77 -2.51
N VAL A 54 10.18 -0.12 -3.38
CA VAL A 54 10.20 -0.41 -4.83
C VAL A 54 11.43 0.13 -5.55
N MET A 55 12.21 1.01 -4.90
CA MET A 55 13.48 1.51 -5.46
C MET A 55 14.68 0.58 -5.17
N GLN A 56 14.48 -0.46 -4.36
CA GLN A 56 15.51 -1.45 -4.04
C GLN A 56 15.55 -2.59 -5.07
N ASP A 57 16.35 -3.62 -4.81
CA ASP A 57 16.33 -4.87 -5.57
C ASP A 57 14.90 -5.43 -5.69
N TRP A 58 14.62 -6.02 -6.85
CA TRP A 58 13.30 -6.56 -7.14
C TRP A 58 12.87 -7.57 -6.08
N LYS A 59 11.62 -7.44 -5.65
CA LYS A 59 10.93 -8.36 -4.75
C LYS A 59 9.44 -8.43 -5.08
N PRO A 60 8.75 -9.52 -4.71
CA PRO A 60 7.29 -9.61 -4.76
C PRO A 60 6.60 -8.40 -4.12
N TYR A 61 5.47 -7.98 -4.69
CA TYR A 61 4.74 -6.80 -4.17
C TYR A 61 4.26 -6.99 -2.72
N ALA A 62 3.92 -8.22 -2.33
CA ALA A 62 3.59 -8.54 -0.94
C ALA A 62 4.75 -8.21 0.01
N ASP A 63 5.99 -8.50 -0.38
CA ASP A 63 7.18 -8.19 0.43
C ASP A 63 7.44 -6.68 0.50
N VAL A 64 7.17 -5.94 -0.59
CA VAL A 64 7.21 -4.46 -0.59
C VAL A 64 6.24 -3.91 0.46
N VAL A 65 5.00 -4.40 0.46
CA VAL A 65 3.95 -3.95 1.37
C VAL A 65 4.29 -4.33 2.82
N HIS A 66 4.69 -5.57 3.06
CA HIS A 66 5.10 -6.06 4.37
C HIS A 66 6.22 -5.21 4.98
N ASN A 67 7.33 -5.04 4.25
CA ASN A 67 8.48 -4.28 4.74
C ASN A 67 8.13 -2.80 4.95
N ALA A 68 7.34 -2.21 4.04
CA ALA A 68 6.90 -0.84 4.20
C ALA A 68 6.01 -0.67 5.44
N LEU A 69 5.11 -1.63 5.72
CA LEU A 69 4.22 -1.58 6.87
C LEU A 69 5.00 -1.76 8.18
N GLU A 70 5.92 -2.73 8.24
CA GLU A 70 6.79 -2.93 9.40
C GLU A 70 7.59 -1.66 9.73
N ARG A 71 8.20 -1.04 8.70
CA ARG A 71 8.96 0.20 8.85
C ARG A 71 8.08 1.36 9.31
N THR A 72 6.85 1.44 8.81
CA THR A 72 5.86 2.42 9.25
C THR A 72 5.51 2.21 10.72
N CYS A 73 5.17 1.00 11.13
CA CYS A 73 4.83 0.68 12.52
C CYS A 73 5.97 1.05 13.46
N ARG A 74 7.20 0.65 13.12
CA ARG A 74 8.41 0.98 13.88
C ARG A 74 8.64 2.49 14.00
N ARG A 75 8.42 3.25 12.91
CA ARG A 75 8.59 4.72 12.89
C ARG A 75 7.57 5.43 13.78
N ASN A 76 6.36 4.90 13.90
CA ASN A 76 5.24 5.52 14.62
C ASN A 76 5.01 4.91 16.02
N SER A 77 5.92 4.06 16.50
CA SER A 77 5.83 3.35 17.78
C SER A 77 4.55 2.52 17.94
N VAL A 78 4.15 1.84 16.85
CA VAL A 78 3.01 0.91 16.80
C VAL A 78 3.55 -0.52 16.74
N ALA A 79 2.91 -1.45 17.45
CA ALA A 79 3.26 -2.86 17.39
C ALA A 79 2.92 -3.41 16.00
N PHE A 80 3.90 -4.04 15.34
CA PHE A 80 3.71 -4.69 14.06
C PHE A 80 3.39 -6.17 14.23
N ARG A 81 2.42 -6.67 13.47
CA ARG A 81 2.14 -8.10 13.32
C ARG A 81 2.20 -8.45 11.84
N ALA A 82 2.83 -9.58 11.51
CA ALA A 82 2.94 -10.01 10.11
C ALA A 82 1.55 -10.21 9.47
N GLU A 83 0.56 -10.65 10.25
CA GLU A 83 -0.84 -10.79 9.83
C GLU A 83 -1.46 -9.48 9.31
N ASP A 84 -1.04 -8.32 9.83
CA ASP A 84 -1.55 -7.02 9.39
C ASP A 84 -1.11 -6.72 7.95
N ALA A 85 0.09 -7.19 7.55
CA ALA A 85 0.61 -7.03 6.20
C ALA A 85 -0.06 -7.95 5.17
N GLU A 86 -0.65 -9.07 5.61
CA GLU A 86 -1.44 -9.96 4.76
C GLU A 86 -2.86 -9.43 4.52
N THR A 87 -3.34 -8.57 5.43
CA THR A 87 -4.70 -8.03 5.41
C THR A 87 -4.82 -6.73 4.60
N ILE A 88 -3.72 -5.97 4.49
CA ILE A 88 -3.69 -4.61 3.93
C ILE A 88 -3.70 -4.56 2.40
#